data_AF-A0A9E4GKI7-F1
#
_entry.id   AF-A0A9E4GKI7-F1
#
_cell.length_a   1.000
_cell.length_b   1.000
_cell.length_c   1.000
_cell.angle_alpha   90.00
_cell.angle_beta   90.00
_cell.angle_gamma   90.00
#
_symmetry.space_group_name_H-M   'P 1'
#
loop_
_entity.id
_entity.type
_entity.pdbx_description
1 polymer ?
#
loop_
_entity_poly.entity_id
_entity_poly.type
_entity_poly.pdbx_seq_one_letter_code
_entity_poly.pdbx_strand_id
1 'polypeptide(L)'
;MKVGFIGLGNMGNPMAANVRRAGHALHVYDVRREAAGPLEDLGAVWADSPRAVAAASEVVLSSLPGPPEVEAVVLADDGVFAGLAEGAAYIDMSTNSPAVIRGMRAAFRCSTLRSPAACRAPGTPA
;
A
#
# COMPACT_ATOMS: atom_id res chain seq x y z
N MET A 1 -8.62 5.33 11.69
CA MET A 1 -7.45 5.34 10.78
C MET A 1 -7.92 5.04 9.37
N LYS A 2 -7.29 5.69 8.39
CA LYS A 2 -7.48 5.42 6.97
C LYS A 2 -6.42 4.44 6.49
N VAL A 3 -6.86 3.30 5.98
CA VAL A 3 -5.99 2.21 5.53
C VAL A 3 -6.17 2.04 4.03
N GLY A 4 -5.06 1.84 3.33
CA GLY A 4 -4.99 1.52 1.92
C GLY A 4 -4.61 0.05 1.75
N PHE A 5 -5.25 -0.65 0.82
CA PHE A 5 -4.91 -2.04 0.50
C PHE A 5 -4.75 -2.22 -1.00
N ILE A 6 -3.59 -2.71 -1.43
CA ILE A 6 -3.27 -2.95 -2.83
C ILE A 6 -3.02 -4.44 -3.06
N GLY A 7 -3.72 -5.01 -4.04
CA GLY A 7 -3.72 -6.45 -4.29
C GLY A 7 -4.78 -7.13 -3.44
N LEU A 8 -5.91 -7.43 -4.08
CA LEU A 8 -7.14 -7.96 -3.49
C LEU A 8 -7.36 -9.42 -3.94
N GLY A 9 -6.26 -10.15 -4.13
CA GLY A 9 -6.28 -11.59 -4.42
C GLY A 9 -6.68 -12.44 -3.22
N ASN A 10 -6.38 -13.74 -3.29
CA ASN A 10 -6.80 -14.73 -2.29
C ASN A 10 -6.38 -14.38 -0.84
N MET A 11 -5.21 -13.77 -0.65
CA MET A 11 -4.75 -13.32 0.66
C MET A 11 -5.19 -11.89 0.98
N GLY A 12 -5.11 -10.99 0.00
CA GLY A 12 -5.40 -9.57 0.19
C GLY A 12 -6.84 -9.28 0.57
N ASN A 13 -7.80 -9.91 -0.13
CA ASN A 13 -9.23 -9.67 0.10
C ASN A 13 -9.68 -9.98 1.54
N PRO A 14 -9.41 -11.18 2.13
CA PRO A 14 -9.82 -11.46 3.51
C PRO A 14 -9.12 -10.55 4.54
N MET A 15 -7.86 -10.15 4.29
CA MET A 15 -7.16 -9.21 5.16
C MET A 15 -7.79 -7.81 5.13
N ALA A 16 -8.05 -7.29 3.94
CA ALA A 16 -8.72 -6.01 3.73
C ALA A 16 -10.13 -6.01 4.36
N ALA A 17 -10.87 -7.12 4.20
CA ALA A 17 -12.18 -7.28 4.83
C ALA A 17 -12.10 -7.24 6.36
N ASN A 18 -11.06 -7.83 6.97
CA ASN A 18 -10.85 -7.75 8.42
C ASN A 18 -10.53 -6.32 8.89
N VAL A 19 -9.70 -5.58 8.15
CA VAL A 19 -9.43 -4.16 8.41
C VAL A 19 -10.73 -3.35 8.40
N ARG A 20 -11.60 -3.60 7.41
CA ARG A 20 -12.89 -2.92 7.31
C ARG A 20 -13.83 -3.30 8.46
N ARG A 21 -13.94 -4.59 8.80
CA ARG A 21 -14.76 -5.10 9.91
C ARG A 21 -14.30 -4.58 11.27
N ALA A 22 -13.01 -4.28 11.43
CA ALA A 22 -12.48 -3.62 12.62
C ALA A 22 -12.87 -2.13 12.73
N GLY A 23 -13.62 -1.58 11.77
CA GLY A 23 -14.13 -0.21 11.80
C GLY A 23 -13.20 0.83 11.18
N HIS A 24 -12.15 0.41 10.49
CA HIS A 24 -11.26 1.34 9.78
C HIS A 24 -11.85 1.77 8.44
N ALA A 25 -11.50 3.00 8.00
CA ALA A 25 -11.78 3.44 6.64
C ALA A 25 -10.80 2.75 5.70
N LEU A 26 -11.29 2.22 4.58
CA LEU A 26 -10.51 1.36 3.71
C LEU A 26 -10.59 1.87 2.27
N HIS A 27 -9.44 2.20 1.68
CA HIS A 27 -9.30 2.45 0.25
C HIS A 27 -8.60 1.25 -0.40
N VAL A 28 -9.10 0.80 -1.54
CA VAL A 28 -8.62 -0.44 -2.17
C VAL A 28 -8.30 -0.24 -3.65
N TYR A 29 -7.30 -0.98 -4.12
CA TYR A 29 -6.93 -1.08 -5.53
C TYR A 29 -6.44 -2.47 -5.88
N ASP A 30 -6.77 -2.93 -7.08
CA ASP A 30 -6.21 -4.12 -7.72
C ASP A 30 -6.12 -3.86 -9.23
N VAL A 31 -5.30 -4.60 -9.95
CA VAL A 31 -5.33 -4.56 -11.43
C VAL A 31 -6.65 -5.12 -12.00
N ARG A 32 -7.35 -5.94 -11.21
CA ARG A 32 -8.67 -6.51 -11.51
C ARG A 32 -9.76 -5.82 -10.69
N ARG A 33 -10.56 -5.00 -11.36
CA ARG A 33 -11.64 -4.20 -10.73
C ARG A 33 -12.68 -5.07 -10.00
N GLU A 34 -12.93 -6.26 -10.50
CA GLU A 34 -13.87 -7.22 -9.94
C GLU A 34 -13.45 -7.73 -8.54
N ALA A 35 -12.15 -7.70 -8.22
CA ALA A 35 -11.64 -8.15 -6.93
C ALA A 35 -12.05 -7.22 -5.76
N ALA A 36 -12.48 -6.00 -6.06
CA ALA A 36 -12.94 -5.03 -5.07
C ALA A 36 -14.39 -5.21 -4.64
N GLY A 37 -15.24 -5.86 -5.45
CA GLY A 37 -16.68 -5.96 -5.20
C GLY A 37 -17.06 -6.40 -3.78
N PRO A 38 -16.52 -7.52 -3.27
CA PRO A 38 -16.82 -7.98 -1.91
C PRO A 38 -16.39 -7.00 -0.79
N LEU A 39 -15.43 -6.11 -1.07
CA LEU A 39 -14.94 -5.11 -0.12
C LEU A 39 -15.76 -3.82 -0.21
N GLU A 40 -16.19 -3.44 -1.41
CA GLU A 40 -17.14 -2.34 -1.64
C GLU A 40 -18.48 -2.62 -0.93
N ASP A 41 -18.95 -3.87 -0.94
CA ASP A 41 -20.13 -4.32 -0.18
C ASP A 41 -19.96 -4.14 1.34
N LEU A 42 -18.71 -4.16 1.84
CA LEU A 42 -18.37 -3.89 3.23
C LEU A 42 -18.12 -2.39 3.49
N GLY A 43 -18.25 -1.53 2.48
CA GLY A 43 -18.03 -0.08 2.55
C GLY A 43 -16.56 0.34 2.38
N ALA A 44 -15.74 -0.48 1.71
CA ALA A 44 -14.46 -0.02 1.19
C ALA A 44 -14.66 0.92 -0.01
N VAL A 45 -13.72 1.83 -0.22
CA VAL A 45 -13.74 2.79 -1.32
C VAL A 45 -12.73 2.36 -2.38
N TRP A 46 -13.17 2.17 -3.61
CA TRP A 46 -12.28 1.95 -4.74
C TRP A 46 -11.46 3.22 -5.04
N ALA A 47 -10.18 3.04 -5.34
CA ALA A 47 -9.30 4.08 -5.84
C ALA A 47 -8.76 3.69 -7.22
N ASP A 48 -8.63 4.65 -8.13
CA ASP A 48 -8.27 4.38 -9.53
C ASP A 48 -6.76 4.18 -9.78
N SER A 49 -5.93 4.30 -8.75
CA SER A 49 -4.48 4.08 -8.85
C SER A 49 -3.84 3.79 -7.49
N PRO A 50 -2.65 3.16 -7.45
CA PRO A 50 -1.85 3.02 -6.23
C PRO A 50 -1.56 4.36 -5.53
N ARG A 51 -1.25 5.41 -6.31
CA ARG A 51 -1.09 6.78 -5.83
C ARG A 51 -2.34 7.31 -5.12
N ALA A 52 -3.53 7.07 -5.68
CA ALA A 52 -4.78 7.51 -5.08
C ALA A 52 -5.06 6.78 -3.75
N VAL A 53 -4.76 5.47 -3.67
CA VAL A 53 -4.82 4.73 -2.40
C VAL A 53 -3.91 5.36 -1.36
N ALA A 54 -2.66 5.66 -1.74
CA ALA A 54 -1.66 6.24 -0.84
C ALA A 54 -2.04 7.64 -0.35
N ALA A 55 -2.54 8.51 -1.23
CA ALA A 55 -2.95 9.86 -0.87
C ALA A 55 -4.15 9.89 0.10
N ALA A 56 -5.01 8.87 0.04
CA ALA A 56 -6.20 8.75 0.88
C ALA A 56 -5.95 7.98 2.19
N SER A 57 -4.73 7.50 2.45
CA SER A 57 -4.43 6.55 3.52
C SER A 57 -3.26 6.98 4.40
N GLU A 58 -3.35 6.64 5.68
CA GLU A 58 -2.27 6.83 6.67
C GLU A 58 -1.31 5.62 6.66
N VAL A 59 -1.85 4.44 6.35
CA VAL A 59 -1.10 3.20 6.22
C VAL A 59 -1.53 2.49 4.94
N VAL A 60 -0.58 2.10 4.10
CA VAL A 60 -0.83 1.34 2.86
C VAL A 60 -0.21 -0.04 3.00
N LEU A 61 -0.99 -1.08 2.75
CA LEU A 61 -0.55 -2.46 2.69
C LEU A 61 -0.60 -2.97 1.25
N SER A 62 0.35 -3.80 0.86
CA SER A 62 0.34 -4.51 -0.43
C SER A 62 0.48 -6.01 -0.25
N SER A 63 -0.24 -6.79 -1.07
CA SER A 63 -0.07 -8.23 -1.19
C SER A 63 -0.14 -8.63 -2.66
N LEU A 64 1.05 -8.71 -3.29
CA LEU A 64 1.21 -8.91 -4.73
C LEU A 64 1.94 -10.22 -5.06
N PRO A 65 1.82 -10.74 -6.31
CA PRO A 65 2.39 -12.02 -6.70
C PRO A 65 3.92 -12.10 -6.60
N GLY A 66 4.63 -11.00 -6.92
CA GLY A 66 6.08 -11.02 -6.95
C GLY A 66 6.75 -9.65 -7.08
N PRO A 67 8.10 -9.66 -7.21
CA PRO A 67 8.90 -8.43 -7.28
C PRO A 67 8.52 -7.48 -8.43
N PRO A 68 8.27 -7.94 -9.68
CA PRO A 68 7.92 -7.05 -10.78
C PRO A 68 6.63 -6.26 -10.53
N GLU A 69 5.62 -6.91 -9.95
CA GLU A 69 4.36 -6.27 -9.62
C GLU A 69 4.53 -5.26 -8.49
N VAL A 70 5.37 -5.57 -7.49
CA VAL A 70 5.70 -4.62 -6.41
C VAL A 70 6.41 -3.39 -6.96
N GLU A 71 7.42 -3.55 -7.82
CA GLU A 71 8.12 -2.40 -8.42
C GLU A 71 7.16 -1.53 -9.23
N ALA A 72 6.30 -2.14 -10.06
CA ALA A 72 5.32 -1.41 -10.86
C ALA A 72 4.31 -0.65 -9.99
N VAL A 73 3.84 -1.24 -8.89
CA VAL A 73 2.86 -0.60 -8.00
C VAL A 73 3.50 0.48 -7.13
N VAL A 74 4.76 0.31 -6.74
CA VAL A 74 5.39 1.17 -5.73
C VAL A 74 6.22 2.29 -6.35
N LEU A 75 7.03 1.96 -7.36
CA LEU A 75 8.05 2.84 -7.92
C LEU A 75 7.63 3.56 -9.20
N ALA A 76 6.48 3.20 -9.79
CA ALA A 76 5.95 3.92 -10.94
C ALA A 76 5.59 5.38 -10.60
N ASP A 77 5.45 6.21 -11.64
CA ASP A 77 5.09 7.63 -11.50
C ASP A 77 3.70 7.82 -10.85
N ASP A 78 2.77 6.88 -11.05
CA ASP A 78 1.47 6.80 -10.39
C ASP A 78 1.43 5.75 -9.26
N GLY A 79 2.61 5.36 -8.79
CA GLY A 79 2.82 4.37 -7.76
C GLY A 79 2.55 4.88 -6.34
N VAL A 80 2.65 3.96 -5.37
CA VAL A 80 2.41 4.26 -3.95
C VAL A 80 3.28 5.41 -3.45
N PHE A 81 4.57 5.41 -3.77
CA PHE A 81 5.49 6.42 -3.27
C PHE A 81 5.25 7.83 -3.82
N ALA A 82 4.58 7.95 -4.98
CA ALA A 82 4.17 9.23 -5.54
C ALA A 82 2.93 9.85 -4.84
N GLY A 83 2.22 9.08 -4.01
CA GLY A 83 1.04 9.53 -3.26
C GLY A 83 1.17 9.45 -1.75
N LEU A 84 2.24 8.84 -1.23
CA LEU A 84 2.39 8.60 0.21
C LEU A 84 2.66 9.92 0.95
N ALA A 85 1.79 10.25 1.91
CA ALA A 85 1.95 11.45 2.72
C ALA A 85 3.13 11.34 3.70
N GLU A 86 3.65 12.48 4.17
CA GLU A 86 4.66 12.49 5.22
C GLU A 86 4.10 11.86 6.51
N GLY A 87 4.91 10.99 7.13
CA GLY A 87 4.51 10.23 8.32
C GLY A 87 3.62 9.01 8.04
N ALA A 88 3.13 8.82 6.81
CA ALA A 88 2.40 7.63 6.43
C ALA A 88 3.34 6.41 6.31
N ALA A 89 2.78 5.22 6.51
CA ALA A 89 3.53 3.97 6.47
C ALA A 89 3.15 3.12 5.25
N TYR A 90 4.15 2.49 4.64
CA TYR A 90 3.95 1.46 3.63
C TYR A 90 4.45 0.11 4.13
N ILE A 91 3.63 -0.92 3.99
CA ILE A 91 3.88 -2.28 4.46
C ILE A 91 3.74 -3.25 3.28
N ASP A 92 4.87 -3.79 2.82
CA ASP A 92 4.87 -4.86 1.81
C ASP A 92 4.74 -6.23 2.46
N MET A 93 3.70 -6.96 2.07
CA MET A 93 3.44 -8.34 2.49
C MET A 93 3.57 -9.33 1.32
N SER A 94 4.10 -8.87 0.19
CA SER A 94 4.31 -9.68 -1.00
C SER A 94 5.53 -10.58 -0.84
N THR A 95 5.59 -11.64 -1.64
CA THR A 95 6.84 -12.41 -1.75
C THR A 95 7.81 -11.62 -2.61
N ASN A 96 8.86 -11.07 -2.01
CA ASN A 96 9.76 -10.13 -2.68
C ASN A 96 11.23 -10.56 -2.59
N SER A 97 12.07 -10.01 -3.48
CA SER A 97 13.51 -10.23 -3.43
C SER A 97 14.21 -9.22 -2.52
N PRO A 98 15.33 -9.58 -1.86
CA PRO A 98 16.10 -8.62 -1.06
C PRO A 98 16.59 -7.40 -1.86
N ALA A 99 16.83 -7.55 -3.16
CA ALA A 99 17.29 -6.47 -4.03
C ALA A 99 16.20 -5.39 -4.19
N VAL A 100 14.96 -5.80 -4.47
CA VAL A 100 13.81 -4.89 -4.64
C VAL A 100 13.53 -4.13 -3.33
N ILE A 101 13.51 -4.83 -2.19
CA ILE A 101 13.30 -4.18 -0.89
C ILE A 101 14.40 -3.14 -0.58
N ARG A 102 15.66 -3.43 -0.94
CA ARG A 102 16.76 -2.46 -0.79
C ARG A 102 16.61 -1.28 -1.73
N GLY A 103 16.19 -1.51 -2.98
CA GLY A 103 15.88 -0.45 -3.95
C GLY A 103 14.78 0.48 -3.45
N MET A 104 13.68 -0.09 -2.94
CA MET A 104 12.58 0.67 -2.34
C MET A 104 13.03 1.50 -1.13
N ARG A 105 13.90 0.95 -0.28
CA ARG A 105 14.52 1.70 0.85
C ARG A 105 15.44 2.84 0.43
N ALA A 106 16.08 2.72 -0.73
CA ALA A 106 16.93 3.78 -1.26
C ALA A 106 16.09 4.88 -1.91
N ALA A 107 15.05 4.50 -2.67
CA ALA A 107 14.13 5.41 -3.34
C ALA A 107 13.25 6.20 -2.35
N PHE A 108 12.86 5.56 -1.25
CA PHE A 108 12.07 6.18 -0.20
C PHE A 108 12.78 5.93 1.13
N ARG A 109 13.14 7.00 1.85
CA ARG A 109 13.59 6.93 3.25
C ARG A 109 12.39 6.58 4.15
N CYS A 110 11.73 5.48 3.84
CA CYS A 110 10.78 4.87 4.73
C CYS A 110 11.54 4.06 5.77
N SER A 111 11.09 4.17 6.99
CA SER A 111 11.28 3.11 7.96
C SER A 111 10.56 1.86 7.44
N THR A 112 11.20 1.06 6.57
CA THR A 112 10.67 -0.28 6.31
C THR A 112 10.75 -1.02 7.62
N LEU A 113 9.60 -1.49 8.04
CA LEU A 113 9.36 -1.71 9.44
C LEU A 113 9.03 -3.17 9.71
N ARG A 114 9.97 -3.82 10.35
CA ARG A 114 9.72 -5.03 11.15
C ARG A 114 9.36 -4.68 12.61
N SER A 115 8.80 -3.46 12.88
CA SER A 115 8.33 -2.79 14.15
C SER A 115 8.78 -1.27 14.31
N PRO A 116 7.98 -0.30 14.87
CA PRO A 116 7.60 1.05 14.34
C PRO A 116 8.57 2.22 14.59
N ALA A 117 8.79 3.06 13.56
CA ALA A 117 9.38 4.40 13.64
C ALA A 117 9.33 5.17 12.28
N ALA A 118 8.27 5.94 12.01
CA ALA A 118 8.08 7.04 11.02
C ALA A 118 9.00 7.19 9.77
N CYS A 119 8.36 7.32 8.59
CA CYS A 119 8.99 7.61 7.28
C CYS A 119 9.26 9.12 7.07
N ARG A 120 10.41 9.50 6.49
CA ARG A 120 10.79 10.90 6.17
C ARG A 120 11.35 10.98 4.75
N ALA A 121 10.95 11.96 3.95
CA ALA A 121 11.48 12.13 2.59
C ALA A 121 12.98 12.53 2.60
N PRO A 122 13.79 12.12 1.61
CA PRO A 122 15.15 12.62 1.47
C PRO A 122 15.13 14.10 1.02
N GLY A 123 15.59 15.01 1.88
CA GLY A 123 15.85 16.41 1.49
C GLY A 123 15.31 17.51 2.41
N THR A 124 14.49 17.21 3.42
CA THR A 124 13.96 18.25 4.33
C THR A 124 14.97 18.58 5.44
N PRO A 125 15.37 19.84 5.69
CA PRO A 125 16.23 20.20 6.81
C PRO A 125 15.60 19.81 8.17
N ALA A 126 16.45 19.73 9.19
CA ALA A 126 16.08 19.36 10.56
C ALA A 126 15.13 20.38 11.21
#